data_AF-A0A957CY70-F1
#
_entry.id   AF-A0A957CY70-F1
#
_cell.length_a   1.000
_cell.length_b   1.000
_cell.length_c   1.000
_cell.angle_alpha   90.00
_cell.angle_beta   90.00
_cell.angle_gamma   90.00
#
_symmetry.space_group_name_H-M   'P 1'
#
loop_
_entity.id
_entity.type
_entity.pdbx_description
1 polymer ?
#
loop_
_entity_poly.entity_id
_entity_poly.type
_entity_poly.pdbx_seq_one_letter_code
_entity_poly.pdbx_strand_id
1 'polypeptide(L)'
;AERVEQIGQQAAHREQYDWAVARAVAELRVLVEYLLPLCRVGGAMLAQKGPQAKAELAAARQAILQLGGGDAQLQAVPQSEEEMNWFLVVISKTAVTPPKFPRRVGMPVKRPL
;
A
#
# COMPACT_ATOMS: atom_id res chain seq x y z
N ALA A 1 -9.31 -8.64 -15.93
CA ALA A 1 -9.29 -8.17 -14.53
C ALA A 1 -9.30 -6.64 -14.54
N GLU A 2 -10.15 -6.01 -13.73
CA GLU A 2 -10.21 -4.55 -13.62
C GLU A 2 -8.99 -4.00 -12.86
N ARG A 3 -8.62 -2.74 -13.15
CA ARG A 3 -7.47 -2.07 -12.54
C ARG A 3 -7.83 -1.53 -11.15
N VAL A 4 -6.94 -1.67 -10.18
CA VAL A 4 -7.15 -1.18 -8.80
C VAL A 4 -7.40 0.33 -8.75
N GLU A 5 -6.82 1.10 -9.67
CA GLU A 5 -7.06 2.54 -9.78
C GLU A 5 -8.53 2.88 -10.12
N GLN A 6 -9.23 1.98 -10.81
CA GLN A 6 -10.66 2.13 -11.10
C GLN A 6 -11.49 1.62 -9.93
N ILE A 7 -11.16 0.44 -9.39
CA ILE A 7 -11.85 -0.17 -8.24
C ILE A 7 -11.82 0.76 -7.03
N GLY A 8 -10.68 1.37 -6.71
CA GLY A 8 -10.54 2.29 -5.57
C GLY A 8 -11.33 3.60 -5.70
N GLN A 9 -11.91 3.88 -6.87
CA GLN A 9 -12.82 5.00 -7.09
C GLN A 9 -14.30 4.58 -7.03
N GLN A 10 -14.61 3.29 -7.06
CA GLN A 10 -15.98 2.78 -7.00
C GLN A 10 -16.45 2.77 -5.54
N ALA A 11 -17.63 3.36 -5.26
CA ALA A 11 -18.19 3.45 -3.91
C ALA A 11 -18.36 2.09 -3.22
N ALA A 12 -18.61 1.02 -3.98
CA ALA A 12 -18.75 -0.33 -3.47
C ALA A 12 -17.45 -0.94 -2.91
N HIS A 13 -16.29 -0.38 -3.24
CA HIS A 13 -14.98 -0.90 -2.85
C HIS A 13 -14.14 0.10 -2.04
N ARG A 14 -14.37 1.39 -2.29
CA ARG A 14 -13.64 2.46 -1.63
C ARG A 14 -13.91 2.42 -0.12
N GLU A 15 -12.83 2.25 0.64
CA GLU A 15 -12.81 2.25 2.10
C GLU A 15 -13.80 1.24 2.73
N GLN A 16 -13.99 0.08 2.10
CA GLN A 16 -14.91 -0.97 2.55
C GLN A 16 -14.22 -2.17 3.22
N TYR A 17 -12.91 -2.30 3.06
CA TYR A 17 -12.19 -3.50 3.48
C TYR A 17 -11.42 -3.30 4.78
N ASP A 18 -11.42 -4.33 5.63
CA ASP A 18 -10.53 -4.39 6.81
C ASP A 18 -9.07 -4.46 6.41
N TRP A 19 -8.78 -5.29 5.40
CA TRP A 19 -7.44 -5.58 4.94
C TRP A 19 -7.34 -5.49 3.42
N ALA A 20 -6.30 -4.82 2.93
CA ALA A 20 -5.90 -4.87 1.53
C ALA A 20 -4.46 -5.37 1.43
N VAL A 21 -4.25 -6.46 0.68
CA VAL A 21 -2.97 -7.19 0.64
C VAL A 21 -2.38 -7.18 -0.76
N ALA A 22 -1.07 -6.98 -0.87
CA ALA A 22 -0.35 -7.17 -2.14
C ALA A 22 0.98 -7.90 -1.97
N ARG A 23 1.32 -8.68 -2.99
CA ARG A 23 2.62 -9.36 -3.16
C ARG A 23 3.11 -9.16 -4.58
N ALA A 24 4.40 -8.81 -4.74
CA ALA A 24 5.09 -8.77 -6.03
C ALA A 24 4.44 -7.87 -7.12
N VAL A 25 3.93 -6.69 -6.73
CA VAL A 25 3.22 -5.79 -7.69
C VAL A 25 4.03 -4.54 -8.06
N ALA A 26 4.59 -3.79 -7.09
CA ALA A 26 5.25 -2.51 -7.35
C ALA A 26 6.08 -2.00 -6.15
N GLU A 27 6.72 -0.83 -6.33
CA GLU A 27 7.27 -0.04 -5.23
C GLU A 27 6.21 0.34 -4.19
N LEU A 28 6.62 0.51 -2.93
CA LEU A 28 5.68 0.76 -1.83
C LEU A 28 4.84 2.03 -2.04
N ARG A 29 5.42 3.10 -2.61
CA ARG A 29 4.69 4.33 -2.96
C ARG A 29 3.48 4.09 -3.84
N VAL A 30 3.61 3.16 -4.79
CA VAL A 30 2.53 2.75 -5.69
C VAL A 30 1.51 1.90 -4.95
N LEU A 31 2.00 0.92 -4.16
CA LEU A 31 1.14 0.03 -3.38
C LEU A 31 0.26 0.77 -2.39
N VAL A 32 0.80 1.81 -1.74
CA VAL A 32 0.06 2.64 -0.78
C VAL A 32 -1.11 3.34 -1.48
N GLU A 33 -0.91 3.86 -2.69
CA GLU A 33 -1.98 4.47 -3.49
C GLU A 33 -2.99 3.45 -4.01
N TYR A 34 -2.59 2.19 -4.20
CA TYR A 34 -3.50 1.13 -4.61
C TYR A 34 -4.34 0.57 -3.46
N LEU A 35 -3.75 0.42 -2.27
CA LEU A 35 -4.34 -0.35 -1.18
C LEU A 35 -5.05 0.51 -0.13
N LEU A 36 -4.48 1.66 0.27
CA LEU A 36 -5.12 2.51 1.28
C LEU A 36 -6.52 3.02 0.89
N PRO A 37 -6.83 3.35 -0.38
CA PRO A 37 -8.18 3.75 -0.76
C PRO A 37 -9.23 2.64 -0.65
N LEU A 38 -8.80 1.38 -0.56
CA LEU A 38 -9.70 0.24 -0.36
C LEU A 38 -9.95 -0.03 1.13
N CYS A 39 -9.00 0.33 1.99
CA CYS A 39 -9.08 0.08 3.42
C CYS A 39 -10.04 1.05 4.11
N ARG A 40 -10.94 0.54 4.94
CA ARG A 40 -11.76 1.37 5.84
C ARG A 40 -10.88 2.03 6.91
N VAL A 41 -11.30 3.18 7.43
CA VAL A 41 -10.64 3.78 8.60
C VAL A 41 -10.72 2.82 9.79
N GLY A 42 -9.58 2.56 10.43
CA GLY A 42 -9.40 1.51 11.44
C GLY A 42 -8.91 0.16 10.87
N GLY A 43 -8.92 -0.03 9.55
CA GLY A 43 -8.32 -1.16 8.87
C GLY A 43 -6.81 -1.00 8.62
N ALA A 44 -6.24 -1.85 7.78
CA ALA A 44 -4.81 -1.80 7.43
C ALA A 44 -4.52 -2.37 6.04
N MET A 45 -3.40 -1.94 5.45
CA MET A 45 -2.83 -2.63 4.29
C MET A 45 -1.62 -3.47 4.68
N LEU A 46 -1.38 -4.54 3.93
CA LEU A 46 -0.21 -5.41 4.08
C LEU A 46 0.47 -5.61 2.73
N ALA A 47 1.76 -5.29 2.66
CA ALA A 47 2.56 -5.45 1.45
C ALA A 47 3.75 -6.36 1.72
N GLN A 48 3.88 -7.45 0.96
CA GLN A 48 5.11 -8.23 0.97
C GLN A 48 6.16 -7.55 0.08
N LYS A 49 7.33 -7.26 0.66
CA LYS A 49 8.45 -6.56 0.04
C LYS A 49 9.73 -7.37 0.19
N GLY A 50 10.65 -7.17 -0.75
CA GLY A 50 11.97 -7.79 -0.71
C GLY A 50 12.97 -7.01 0.17
N PRO A 51 14.28 -7.25 -0.02
CA PRO A 51 15.33 -6.67 0.83
C PRO A 51 15.35 -5.13 0.94
N GLN A 52 14.79 -4.44 -0.06
CA GLN A 52 14.72 -2.97 -0.10
C GLN A 52 13.56 -2.37 0.71
N ALA A 53 12.76 -3.20 1.40
CA ALA A 53 11.55 -2.77 2.09
C ALA A 53 11.74 -1.56 3.03
N LYS A 54 12.86 -1.52 3.77
CA LYS A 54 13.18 -0.41 4.67
C LYS A 54 13.39 0.92 3.93
N ALA A 55 14.11 0.89 2.82
CA ALA A 55 14.38 2.06 1.99
C ALA A 55 13.09 2.54 1.29
N GLU A 56 12.31 1.60 0.74
CA GLU A 56 11.03 1.90 0.13
C GLU A 56 10.03 2.48 1.14
N LEU A 57 10.01 1.96 2.37
CA LEU A 57 9.18 2.51 3.44
C LEU A 57 9.57 3.93 3.80
N ALA A 58 10.86 4.23 3.91
CA ALA A 58 11.33 5.59 4.14
C ALA A 58 10.90 6.54 3.01
N ALA A 59 11.02 6.11 1.75
CA ALA A 59 10.61 6.89 0.59
C ALA A 59 9.08 7.09 0.51
N ALA A 60 8.29 6.14 1.00
CA ALA A 60 6.82 6.19 0.94
C ALA A 60 6.15 6.97 2.09
N ARG A 61 6.90 7.44 3.10
CA ARG A 61 6.31 8.10 4.29
C ARG A 61 5.34 9.23 3.96
N GLN A 62 5.70 10.09 3.01
CA GLN A 62 4.83 11.20 2.61
C GLN A 62 3.57 10.73 1.90
N ALA A 63 3.70 9.73 1.01
CA ALA A 63 2.57 9.11 0.33
C ALA A 63 1.59 8.45 1.32
N ILE A 64 2.12 7.75 2.33
CA ILE A 64 1.34 7.10 3.39
C ILE A 64 0.47 8.13 4.11
N LEU A 65 1.08 9.21 4.61
CA LEU A 65 0.36 10.29 5.30
C LEU A 65 -0.68 10.95 4.39
N GLN A 66 -0.31 11.24 3.15
CA GLN A 66 -1.21 11.89 2.18
C GLN A 66 -2.45 11.05 1.85
N LEU A 67 -2.35 9.73 1.95
CA LEU A 67 -3.41 8.77 1.64
C LEU A 67 -4.16 8.30 2.90
N GLY A 68 -3.93 8.95 4.04
CA GLY A 68 -4.59 8.67 5.30
C GLY A 68 -4.08 7.40 6.00
N GLY A 69 -2.87 6.96 5.67
CA GLY A 69 -2.17 5.92 6.40
C GLY A 69 -1.45 6.48 7.62
N GLY A 70 -1.32 5.65 8.66
CA GLY A 70 -0.64 5.97 9.91
C GLY A 70 0.65 5.19 10.08
N ASP A 71 0.80 4.59 11.26
CA ASP A 71 1.99 3.84 11.63
C ASP A 71 2.25 2.69 10.67
N ALA A 72 3.53 2.54 10.33
CA ALA A 72 4.03 1.48 9.48
C ALA A 72 4.93 0.54 10.29
N GLN A 73 4.62 -0.74 10.27
CA GLN A 73 5.42 -1.79 10.86
C GLN A 73 6.13 -2.58 9.76
N LEU A 74 7.40 -2.89 10.02
CA LEU A 74 8.23 -3.68 9.12
C LEU A 74 8.62 -4.97 9.86
N GLN A 75 8.04 -6.10 9.43
CA GLN A 75 8.32 -7.41 10.01
C GLN A 75 9.16 -8.23 9.05
N ALA A 76 10.36 -8.65 9.49
CA ALA A 76 11.16 -9.60 8.74
C ALA A 76 10.49 -10.97 8.76
N VAL A 77 10.46 -11.64 7.61
CA VAL A 77 10.00 -13.02 7.48
C VAL A 77 11.24 -13.91 7.43
N PRO A 78 11.56 -14.67 8.50
CA PRO A 78 12.72 -15.55 8.48
C PRO A 78 12.52 -16.68 7.48
N GLN A 79 13.53 -16.94 6.65
CA GLN A 79 13.65 -18.14 5.82
C GLN A 79 14.96 -18.86 6.16
N SER A 80 15.06 -20.14 5.80
CA SER A 80 16.30 -20.92 5.87
C SER A 80 17.41 -20.27 5.04
N GLU A 81 18.67 -20.52 5.45
CA GLU A 81 19.90 -19.73 5.25
C GLU A 81 20.28 -19.23 3.82
N GLU A 82 19.52 -19.55 2.77
CA GLU A 82 19.94 -19.32 1.37
C GLU A 82 18.98 -18.45 0.53
N GLU A 83 17.86 -17.94 1.07
CA GLU A 83 16.89 -17.16 0.27
C GLU A 83 16.70 -15.70 0.72
N MET A 84 16.45 -14.83 -0.27
CA MET A 84 16.23 -13.37 -0.16
C MET A 84 15.39 -12.97 1.07
N ASN A 85 15.88 -12.02 1.88
CA ASN A 85 15.14 -11.46 3.01
C ASN A 85 13.83 -10.79 2.56
N TRP A 86 12.69 -11.43 2.87
CA TRP A 86 11.37 -10.85 2.68
C TRP A 86 10.90 -10.12 3.92
N PHE A 87 10.10 -9.09 3.71
CA PHE A 87 9.49 -8.28 4.75
C PHE A 87 7.99 -8.16 4.51
N LEU A 88 7.22 -8.16 5.58
CA LEU A 88 5.84 -7.68 5.59
C LEU A 88 5.84 -6.23 6.06
N VAL A 89 5.29 -5.35 5.22
CA VAL A 89 5.03 -3.96 5.58
C VAL A 89 3.55 -3.83 5.90
N VAL A 90 3.22 -3.54 7.15
CA VAL A 90 1.84 -3.30 7.60
C VAL A 90 1.66 -1.81 7.83
N ILE A 91 0.63 -1.21 7.23
CA ILE A 91 0.35 0.23 7.38
C ILE A 91 -1.10 0.38 7.80
N SER A 92 -1.32 1.01 8.96
CA SER A 92 -2.66 1.29 9.48
C SER A 92 -3.37 2.36 8.64
N LYS A 93 -4.70 2.27 8.54
CA LYS A 93 -5.56 3.27 7.90
C LYS A 93 -6.20 4.15 8.96
N THR A 94 -5.74 5.38 9.10
CA THR A 94 -6.10 6.28 10.23
C THR A 94 -7.01 7.44 9.83
N ALA A 95 -7.04 7.80 8.55
CA ALA A 95 -7.88 8.87 8.03
C ALA A 95 -8.42 8.53 6.64
N VAL A 96 -9.46 9.23 6.21
CA VAL A 96 -10.06 9.08 4.88
C VAL A 96 -9.05 9.42 3.78
N THR A 97 -9.07 8.66 2.70
CA THR A 97 -8.28 8.93 1.50
C THR A 97 -8.90 10.11 0.75
N PRO A 98 -8.13 11.15 0.39
CA PRO A 98 -8.65 12.23 -0.45
C PRO A 98 -9.27 11.71 -1.76
N PRO A 99 -10.40 12.29 -2.25
CA PRO A 99 -11.13 11.77 -3.42
C PRO A 99 -10.29 11.68 -4.71
N LYS A 100 -9.26 12.51 -4.84
CA LYS A 100 -8.35 12.51 -6.00
C LYS A 100 -7.51 11.23 -6.15
N PHE A 101 -7.51 10.36 -5.13
CA PHE A 101 -6.77 9.11 -5.09
C PHE A 101 -7.71 7.90 -5.04
N PRO A 102 -7.37 6.78 -5.69
CA PRO A 102 -6.19 6.59 -6.54
C PRO A 102 -6.24 7.45 -7.81
N ARG A 103 -5.09 7.90 -8.30
CA ARG A 103 -4.99 8.66 -9.55
C ARG A 103 -5.34 7.76 -10.74
N ARG A 104 -5.54 8.39 -11.90
CA ARG A 104 -5.85 7.71 -13.17
C ARG A 104 -4.90 6.54 -13.44
N VAL A 105 -5.42 5.48 -14.06
CA VAL A 105 -4.68 4.25 -14.40
C VAL A 105 -3.29 4.55 -14.95
N GLY A 106 -2.28 3.93 -14.32
CA GLY A 106 -0.88 4.07 -14.72
C GLY A 106 -0.15 5.31 -14.17
N MET A 107 -0.85 6.34 -13.66
CA MET A 107 -0.20 7.47 -12.99
C MET A 107 0.57 7.07 -11.73
N PRO A 108 0.06 6.15 -10.88
CA PRO A 108 0.80 5.73 -9.68
C PRO A 108 2.17 5.13 -10.02
N VAL A 109 2.25 4.35 -11.10
CA VAL A 109 3.51 3.76 -11.59
C VAL A 109 4.39 4.79 -12.31
N LYS A 110 3.81 5.62 -13.18
CA LYS A 110 4.58 6.61 -13.98
C LYS A 110 5.17 7.73 -13.13
N ARG A 111 4.45 8.16 -12.10
CA ARG A 111 4.84 9.25 -11.18
C ARG A 111 4.45 8.86 -9.75
N PRO A 112 5.23 7.97 -9.10
CA PRO A 112 5.01 7.62 -7.70
C PRO A 112 5.01 8.87 -6.81
N LEU A 113 4.22 8.83 -5.74
CA LEU A 113 4.06 9.93 -4.79
C LEU A 113 5.31 10.21 -3.95
#